data_AF-A0A8C5NLJ3-F1
#
_entry.id   AF-A0A8C5NLJ3-F1
#
_cell.length_a   1.000
_cell.length_b   1.000
_cell.length_c   1.000
_cell.angle_alpha   90.00
_cell.angle_beta   90.00
_cell.angle_gamma   90.00
#
_symmetry.space_group_name_H-M   'P 1'
#
loop_
_entity.id
_entity.type
_entity.pdbx_description
1 polymer ?
#
loop_
_entity_poly.entity_id
_entity_poly.type
_entity_poly.pdbx_seq_one_letter_code
_entity_poly.pdbx_strand_id
1 'polypeptide(L)'
;MFVLPVLQSFNVLTCSKMKVWKFAAIASMLLSSMLSILVCRDMFNGSRELSPLPSSPSSSRDSSSSSSSSSSSSSSSSSLRRSPRALQRHGSLLAQYSALLESYTEGEMRQLLSALVERYRQAVNSGGHELPLFPRAGGRRKRARARHKPCELRELEVSVSELGLGYESDETVLFRYCSGTCEAAVRSYDLSLKSMRSRRKIRKEKIRARPCCRPLAYDDDVSFLDTYNRYYTVNELSAKECGCV
;
A
#
# COMPACT_ATOMS: atom_id res chain seq x y z
N MET A 1 -46.28 -34.24 -18.58
CA MET A 1 -46.92 -33.06 -17.95
C MET A 1 -45.79 -32.17 -17.43
N PHE A 2 -45.57 -30.97 -17.97
CA PHE A 2 -46.37 -29.73 -17.84
C PHE A 2 -46.08 -29.01 -16.50
N VAL A 3 -45.70 -27.72 -16.44
CA VAL A 3 -45.40 -26.70 -17.48
C VAL A 3 -44.34 -25.72 -16.92
N LEU A 4 -43.49 -25.13 -17.79
CA LEU A 4 -42.69 -23.93 -17.49
C LEU A 4 -43.57 -22.67 -17.50
N PRO A 5 -43.67 -21.89 -16.40
CA PRO A 5 -43.63 -20.43 -16.58
C PRO A 5 -43.20 -19.65 -15.31
N VAL A 6 -41.89 -19.42 -15.10
CA VAL A 6 -41.41 -18.42 -14.09
C VAL A 6 -40.40 -17.43 -14.70
N LEU A 7 -39.83 -17.75 -15.87
CA LEU A 7 -38.76 -16.96 -16.53
C LEU A 7 -39.25 -15.75 -17.35
N GLN A 8 -40.56 -15.51 -17.45
CA GLN A 8 -41.11 -14.55 -18.42
C GLN A 8 -41.77 -13.30 -17.80
N SER A 9 -42.17 -13.34 -16.52
CA SER A 9 -42.92 -12.25 -15.88
C SER A 9 -42.08 -11.06 -15.41
N PHE A 10 -40.75 -11.19 -15.33
CA PHE A 10 -39.85 -10.12 -14.82
C PHE A 10 -39.27 -9.19 -15.90
N ASN A 11 -39.55 -9.43 -17.19
CA ASN A 11 -38.88 -8.74 -18.30
C ASN A 11 -39.61 -7.50 -18.84
N VAL A 12 -40.71 -7.07 -18.20
CA VAL A 12 -41.66 -6.09 -18.79
C VAL A 12 -41.85 -4.80 -17.97
N LEU A 13 -41.44 -4.75 -16.70
CA LEU A 13 -41.76 -3.60 -15.82
C LEU A 13 -40.55 -2.94 -15.14
N THR A 14 -40.57 -1.60 -15.09
CA THR A 14 -39.66 -0.67 -14.35
C THR A 14 -38.33 -0.25 -14.99
N CYS A 15 -38.34 0.08 -16.29
CA CYS A 15 -37.32 0.95 -16.91
C CYS A 15 -37.28 2.38 -16.30
N SER A 16 -36.66 2.55 -15.11
CA SER A 16 -36.20 3.86 -14.61
C SER A 16 -35.25 3.86 -13.39
N LYS A 17 -35.34 2.91 -12.44
CA LYS A 17 -34.64 3.03 -11.13
C LYS A 17 -33.55 1.97 -10.83
N MET A 18 -33.15 1.17 -11.81
CA MET A 18 -32.28 -0.02 -11.65
C MET A 18 -30.76 0.24 -11.44
N LYS A 19 -30.35 1.32 -10.75
CA LYS A 19 -28.94 1.59 -10.41
C LYS A 19 -28.61 1.29 -8.94
N VAL A 20 -29.40 1.79 -7.99
CA VAL A 20 -29.14 1.60 -6.55
C VAL A 20 -29.29 0.13 -6.13
N TRP A 21 -30.32 -0.55 -6.65
CA TRP A 21 -30.65 -1.93 -6.25
C TRP A 21 -29.59 -2.97 -6.66
N LYS A 22 -28.76 -2.68 -7.67
CA LYS A 22 -27.64 -3.55 -8.06
C LYS A 22 -26.55 -3.55 -6.98
N PHE A 23 -26.25 -2.41 -6.37
CA PHE A 23 -25.34 -2.33 -5.23
C PHE A 23 -25.94 -2.97 -3.97
N ALA A 24 -27.25 -2.81 -3.74
CA ALA A 24 -27.94 -3.48 -2.63
C ALA A 24 -27.86 -5.02 -2.74
N ALA A 25 -28.06 -5.59 -3.93
CA ALA A 25 -27.94 -7.02 -4.17
C ALA A 25 -26.50 -7.55 -4.01
N ILE A 26 -25.49 -6.80 -4.47
CA ILE A 26 -24.09 -7.17 -4.24
C ILE A 26 -23.74 -7.09 -2.75
N ALA A 27 -24.21 -6.05 -2.06
CA ALA A 27 -24.00 -5.88 -0.63
C ALA A 27 -24.65 -7.00 0.19
N SER A 28 -25.90 -7.41 -0.11
CA SER A 28 -26.57 -8.49 0.60
C SER A 28 -25.93 -9.86 0.35
N MET A 29 -25.46 -10.13 -0.87
CA MET A 29 -24.69 -11.34 -1.21
C MET A 29 -23.35 -11.42 -0.43
N LEU A 30 -22.66 -10.29 -0.26
CA LEU A 30 -21.44 -10.23 0.55
C LEU A 30 -21.75 -10.33 2.05
N LEU A 31 -22.83 -9.71 2.52
CA LEU A 31 -23.24 -9.77 3.92
C LEU A 31 -23.64 -11.19 4.33
N SER A 32 -24.43 -11.89 3.51
CA SER A 32 -24.85 -13.27 3.77
C SER A 32 -23.67 -14.26 3.74
N SER A 33 -22.70 -14.05 2.84
CA SER A 33 -21.45 -14.81 2.81
C SER A 33 -20.63 -14.60 4.09
N MET A 34 -20.46 -13.34 4.55
CA MET A 34 -19.77 -13.05 5.81
C MET A 34 -20.53 -13.62 7.03
N LEU A 35 -21.86 -13.50 7.06
CA LEU A 35 -22.69 -14.01 8.14
C LEU A 35 -22.67 -15.55 8.20
N SER A 36 -22.67 -16.22 7.04
CA SER A 36 -22.47 -17.67 6.95
C SER A 36 -21.11 -18.10 7.52
N ILE A 37 -20.02 -17.40 7.17
CA ILE A 37 -18.68 -17.69 7.71
C ILE A 37 -18.63 -17.46 9.23
N LEU A 38 -19.29 -16.42 9.75
CA LEU A 38 -19.40 -16.18 11.19
C LEU A 38 -20.20 -17.27 11.91
N VAL A 39 -21.39 -17.63 11.41
CA VAL A 39 -22.23 -18.70 11.99
C VAL A 39 -21.52 -20.05 11.94
N CYS A 40 -20.85 -20.39 10.84
CA CYS A 40 -20.03 -21.60 10.75
C CYS A 40 -18.88 -21.60 11.76
N ARG A 41 -18.28 -20.44 12.05
CA ARG A 41 -17.19 -20.31 13.03
C ARG A 41 -17.71 -20.40 14.47
N ASP A 42 -18.86 -19.80 14.76
CA ASP A 42 -19.47 -19.86 16.09
C ASP A 42 -20.05 -21.26 16.38
N MET A 43 -20.56 -21.99 15.37
CA MET A 43 -20.88 -23.42 15.49
C MET A 43 -19.63 -24.26 15.81
N PHE A 44 -18.48 -23.96 15.20
CA PHE A 44 -17.22 -24.66 15.46
C PHE A 44 -16.63 -24.33 16.85
N ASN A 45 -16.86 -23.12 17.37
CA ASN A 45 -16.46 -22.72 18.72
C ASN A 45 -17.41 -23.25 19.80
N GLY A 46 -18.72 -23.18 19.57
CA GLY A 46 -19.78 -23.64 20.48
C GLY A 46 -19.94 -25.16 20.57
N SER A 47 -19.06 -25.92 19.90
CA SER A 47 -18.93 -27.37 20.07
C SER A 47 -18.02 -27.76 21.26
N ARG A 48 -17.82 -26.84 22.20
CA ARG A 48 -17.08 -27.01 23.47
C ARG A 48 -17.84 -26.28 24.57
N GLU A 49 -18.06 -26.98 25.70
CA GLU A 49 -19.03 -26.66 26.77
C GLU A 49 -20.50 -26.68 26.31
N LEU A 50 -21.48 -27.19 27.06
CA LEU A 50 -21.55 -27.79 28.42
C LEU A 50 -22.01 -29.27 28.28
N SER A 51 -22.36 -30.15 29.24
CA SER A 51 -22.45 -30.29 30.72
C SER A 51 -22.67 -31.80 31.02
N PRO A 52 -22.86 -32.33 32.26
CA PRO A 52 -22.56 -31.80 33.60
C PRO A 52 -21.70 -32.77 34.47
N LEU A 53 -21.40 -32.37 35.71
CA LEU A 53 -20.85 -33.23 36.78
C LEU A 53 -21.98 -33.97 37.54
N PRO A 54 -21.68 -35.00 38.36
CA PRO A 54 -21.68 -34.72 39.81
C PRO A 54 -20.65 -35.47 40.68
N SER A 55 -20.32 -34.87 41.83
CA SER A 55 -19.88 -35.45 43.13
C SER A 55 -18.83 -36.59 43.18
N SER A 56 -17.69 -36.28 43.81
CA SER A 56 -16.67 -37.21 44.33
C SER A 56 -17.20 -38.16 45.44
N PRO A 57 -16.41 -39.17 45.86
CA PRO A 57 -15.60 -38.89 47.07
C PRO A 57 -14.18 -39.52 47.13
N SER A 58 -13.33 -38.84 47.90
CA SER A 58 -12.26 -39.36 48.79
C SER A 58 -11.13 -40.31 48.32
N SER A 59 -9.92 -39.89 48.73
CA SER A 59 -8.84 -40.70 49.33
C SER A 59 -7.71 -41.30 48.47
N SER A 60 -6.52 -40.73 48.70
CA SER A 60 -5.24 -41.39 49.01
C SER A 60 -4.48 -42.25 47.98
N ARG A 61 -3.21 -41.83 47.81
CA ARG A 61 -1.95 -42.61 47.93
C ARG A 61 -1.22 -43.16 46.68
N ASP A 62 0.10 -43.02 46.83
CA ASP A 62 1.20 -43.92 46.45
C ASP A 62 1.62 -44.14 44.97
N SER A 63 2.73 -43.49 44.64
CA SER A 63 4.00 -44.16 44.25
C SER A 63 4.20 -44.78 42.85
N SER A 64 4.92 -44.00 42.04
CA SER A 64 6.23 -44.35 41.45
C SER A 64 6.34 -45.27 40.22
N SER A 65 7.47 -45.09 39.50
CA SER A 65 8.03 -45.96 38.44
C SER A 65 7.25 -46.03 37.11
N SER A 66 7.84 -46.42 35.97
CA SER A 66 9.23 -46.27 35.45
C SER A 66 9.24 -46.62 33.93
N SER A 67 10.44 -46.62 33.30
CA SER A 67 10.73 -46.96 31.89
C SER A 67 10.17 -45.99 30.81
N SER A 68 10.83 -45.62 29.70
CA SER A 68 12.17 -45.76 29.09
C SER A 68 12.19 -46.42 27.70
N SER A 69 12.85 -45.74 26.74
CA SER A 69 13.19 -46.21 25.37
C SER A 69 11.98 -46.41 24.41
N SER A 70 12.10 -46.36 23.08
CA SER A 70 13.24 -46.05 22.19
C SER A 70 12.75 -45.48 20.83
N SER A 71 13.70 -44.92 20.05
CA SER A 71 13.72 -44.71 18.57
C SER A 71 12.42 -44.88 17.75
N SER A 72 12.12 -43.98 16.80
CA SER A 72 12.92 -43.89 15.57
C SER A 72 12.58 -42.67 14.67
N SER A 73 13.30 -42.53 13.56
CA SER A 73 13.33 -41.34 12.69
C SER A 73 12.26 -41.29 11.59
N SER A 74 11.77 -40.09 11.25
CA SER A 74 11.73 -39.65 9.85
C SER A 74 11.56 -38.13 9.68
N SER A 75 12.06 -37.64 8.55
CA SER A 75 12.15 -36.24 8.11
C SER A 75 10.83 -35.52 7.88
N SER A 76 10.73 -34.25 8.31
CA SER A 76 10.04 -33.22 7.52
C SER A 76 10.60 -31.81 7.80
N SER A 77 10.52 -30.93 6.79
CA SER A 77 11.17 -29.61 6.78
C SER A 77 10.47 -28.59 7.69
N SER A 78 11.03 -28.36 8.88
CA SER A 78 10.58 -27.31 9.81
C SER A 78 10.98 -25.91 9.31
N SER A 79 10.11 -25.31 8.49
CA SER A 79 10.23 -23.91 8.08
C SER A 79 10.32 -23.00 9.31
N LEU A 80 11.45 -22.29 9.46
CA LEU A 80 11.73 -21.39 10.59
C LEU A 80 10.80 -20.17 10.59
N ARG A 81 9.57 -20.38 11.08
CA ARG A 81 8.60 -19.33 11.37
C ARG A 81 9.16 -18.45 12.48
N ARG A 82 9.82 -17.36 12.07
CA ARG A 82 10.36 -16.33 12.96
C ARG A 82 9.19 -15.72 13.77
N SER A 83 9.06 -16.12 15.03
CA SER A 83 7.98 -15.65 15.90
C SER A 83 7.96 -14.13 15.94
N PRO A 84 6.78 -13.47 15.84
CA PRO A 84 6.67 -12.04 16.08
C PRO A 84 7.23 -11.71 17.47
N ARG A 85 8.09 -10.69 17.56
CA ARG A 85 8.51 -10.18 18.87
C ARG A 85 7.27 -9.68 19.59
N ALA A 86 6.96 -10.27 20.74
CA ALA A 86 5.91 -9.76 21.61
C ALA A 86 6.17 -8.29 21.91
N LEU A 87 5.13 -7.46 21.79
CA LEU A 87 5.27 -6.00 21.90
C LEU A 87 5.49 -5.66 23.38
N GLN A 88 6.75 -5.41 23.74
CA GLN A 88 7.17 -5.24 25.13
C GLN A 88 6.45 -4.07 25.81
N ARG A 89 5.52 -4.42 26.71
CA ARG A 89 5.24 -3.72 27.97
C ARG A 89 4.97 -2.21 27.88
N HIS A 90 4.10 -1.78 26.96
CA HIS A 90 3.59 -0.39 26.94
C HIS A 90 2.66 -0.02 28.13
N GLY A 91 2.28 -0.99 28.97
CA GLY A 91 1.30 -0.81 30.04
C GLY A 91 1.73 0.14 31.17
N SER A 92 3.03 0.35 31.40
CA SER A 92 3.50 1.29 32.44
C SER A 92 3.15 2.74 32.13
N LEU A 93 3.25 3.16 30.87
CA LEU A 93 2.85 4.51 30.45
C LEU A 93 1.34 4.70 30.55
N LEU A 94 0.54 3.70 30.17
CA LEU A 94 -0.92 3.80 30.27
C LEU A 94 -1.40 3.90 31.72
N ALA A 95 -0.76 3.16 32.65
CA ALA A 95 -1.03 3.30 34.08
C ALA A 95 -0.57 4.66 34.66
N GLN A 96 0.54 5.20 34.15
CA GLN A 96 1.01 6.54 34.54
C GLN A 96 0.07 7.65 34.02
N TYR A 97 -0.53 7.48 32.84
CA TYR A 97 -1.57 8.38 32.33
C TYR A 97 -2.93 8.19 33.03
N SER A 98 -3.32 6.98 33.44
CA SER A 98 -4.59 6.78 34.17
C SER A 98 -4.54 7.42 35.56
N ALA A 99 -3.45 7.23 36.32
CA ALA A 99 -3.27 7.88 37.62
C ALA A 99 -3.30 9.42 37.54
N LEU A 100 -2.83 9.99 36.43
CA LEU A 100 -2.87 11.44 36.18
C LEU A 100 -4.25 11.94 35.69
N LEU A 101 -5.14 11.06 35.27
CA LEU A 101 -6.54 11.37 34.97
C LEU A 101 -7.45 11.14 36.19
N GLU A 102 -7.13 10.16 37.05
CA GLU A 102 -7.79 9.89 38.32
C GLU A 102 -7.63 11.05 39.33
N SER A 103 -6.59 11.88 39.19
CA SER A 103 -6.39 13.08 40.02
C SER A 103 -7.19 14.31 39.61
N TYR A 104 -7.91 14.29 38.48
CA TYR A 104 -8.74 15.42 38.04
C TYR A 104 -10.13 15.39 38.70
N THR A 105 -10.60 16.52 39.21
CA THR A 105 -11.99 16.62 39.67
C THR A 105 -12.96 16.57 38.48
N GLU A 106 -14.21 16.15 38.73
CA GLU A 106 -15.20 16.01 37.65
C GLU A 106 -15.46 17.34 36.91
N GLY A 107 -15.39 18.47 37.62
CA GLY A 107 -15.51 19.81 37.03
C GLY A 107 -14.39 20.14 36.05
N GLU A 108 -13.13 19.83 36.42
CA GLU A 108 -11.96 20.08 35.58
C GLU A 108 -11.92 19.12 34.38
N MET A 109 -12.28 17.84 34.55
CA MET A 109 -12.43 16.93 33.41
C MET A 109 -13.50 17.40 32.42
N ARG A 110 -14.65 17.91 32.91
CA ARG A 110 -15.68 18.51 32.06
C ARG A 110 -15.17 19.76 31.32
N GLN A 111 -14.31 20.58 31.93
CA GLN A 111 -13.67 21.73 31.28
C GLN A 111 -12.62 21.32 30.24
N LEU A 112 -11.78 20.31 30.52
CA LEU A 112 -10.83 19.78 29.53
C LEU A 112 -11.57 19.19 28.33
N LEU A 113 -12.66 18.46 28.56
CA LEU A 113 -13.45 17.85 27.49
C LEU A 113 -14.15 18.91 26.62
N SER A 114 -14.71 19.97 27.21
CA SER A 114 -15.32 21.07 26.44
C SER A 114 -14.28 21.86 25.65
N ALA A 115 -13.10 22.13 26.22
CA ALA A 115 -11.99 22.78 25.52
C ALA A 115 -11.46 21.93 24.35
N LEU A 116 -11.42 20.59 24.50
CA LEU A 116 -11.08 19.65 23.41
C LEU A 116 -12.13 19.68 22.29
N VAL A 117 -13.42 19.62 22.62
CA VAL A 117 -14.53 19.68 21.67
C VAL A 117 -14.57 21.03 20.93
N GLU A 118 -14.25 22.12 21.59
CA GLU A 118 -14.28 23.46 21.00
C GLU A 118 -13.06 23.71 20.10
N ARG A 119 -11.85 23.32 20.53
CA ARG A 119 -10.66 23.30 19.65
C ARG A 119 -10.84 22.38 18.45
N TYR A 120 -11.54 21.25 18.61
CA TYR A 120 -11.93 20.35 17.53
C TYR A 120 -12.89 21.05 16.54
N ARG A 121 -13.93 21.74 17.02
CA ARG A 121 -14.90 22.47 16.17
C ARG A 121 -14.21 23.54 15.35
N GLN A 122 -13.31 24.30 15.98
CA GLN A 122 -12.53 25.33 15.30
C GLN A 122 -11.68 24.72 14.17
N ALA A 123 -10.99 23.61 14.42
CA ALA A 123 -10.22 22.90 13.39
C ALA A 123 -11.06 22.36 12.22
N VAL A 124 -12.27 21.85 12.48
CA VAL A 124 -13.19 21.36 11.44
C VAL A 124 -13.78 22.52 10.62
N ASN A 125 -14.18 23.61 11.28
CA ASN A 125 -14.76 24.79 10.63
C ASN A 125 -13.75 25.54 9.75
N SER A 126 -12.44 25.42 10.01
CA SER A 126 -11.36 25.99 9.18
C SER A 126 -11.10 25.25 7.85
N GLY A 127 -12.08 24.50 7.30
CA GLY A 127 -11.97 23.82 6.01
C GLY A 127 -11.02 22.61 5.98
N GLY A 128 -10.58 22.12 7.14
CA GLY A 128 -9.61 21.03 7.26
C GLY A 128 -10.22 19.64 7.06
N HIS A 129 -10.05 19.06 5.86
CA HIS A 129 -10.56 17.72 5.55
C HIS A 129 -9.82 16.60 6.34
N GLU A 130 -10.60 15.82 7.10
CA GLU A 130 -10.26 14.60 7.89
C GLU A 130 -9.40 14.77 9.16
N LEU A 131 -9.92 14.21 10.26
CA LEU A 131 -9.26 14.06 11.56
C LEU A 131 -8.08 13.07 11.51
N PRO A 132 -7.00 13.30 12.31
CA PRO A 132 -5.87 12.37 12.41
C PRO A 132 -6.07 11.25 13.45
N LEU A 133 -7.24 10.59 13.51
CA LEU A 133 -7.42 9.39 14.34
C LEU A 133 -6.64 8.17 13.84
N PHE A 134 -6.17 8.22 12.60
CA PHE A 134 -5.03 7.42 12.14
C PHE A 134 -3.81 8.33 12.00
N PRO A 135 -2.62 7.94 12.50
CA PRO A 135 -1.39 8.60 12.15
C PRO A 135 -1.24 8.57 10.62
N ARG A 136 -1.35 9.75 9.96
CA ARG A 136 -1.19 9.86 8.50
C ARG A 136 0.17 9.25 8.14
N ALA A 137 0.16 8.15 7.38
CA ALA A 137 1.36 7.38 7.04
C ALA A 137 2.34 8.21 6.18
N GLY A 138 3.17 9.01 6.87
CA GLY A 138 3.76 10.24 6.35
C GLY A 138 4.60 10.06 5.09
N GLY A 139 4.20 10.74 4.01
CA GLY A 139 4.90 10.86 2.72
C GLY A 139 5.06 9.57 1.89
N ARG A 140 5.46 8.47 2.52
CA ARG A 140 6.04 7.28 1.88
C ARG A 140 5.07 6.54 0.94
N ARG A 141 3.75 6.65 1.16
CA ARG A 141 2.74 6.02 0.29
C ARG A 141 2.45 6.77 -1.01
N LYS A 142 2.77 8.07 -1.16
CA LYS A 142 2.57 8.79 -2.45
C LYS A 142 3.51 8.25 -3.54
N ARG A 143 4.77 7.91 -3.22
CA ARG A 143 5.71 7.30 -4.18
C ARG A 143 5.22 5.97 -4.78
N ALA A 144 4.35 5.23 -4.08
CA ALA A 144 3.77 3.98 -4.59
C ALA A 144 2.65 4.17 -5.64
N ARG A 145 2.25 5.41 -5.94
CA ARG A 145 1.30 5.74 -7.03
C ARG A 145 1.95 6.43 -8.24
N ALA A 146 3.27 6.64 -8.23
CA ALA A 146 4.05 6.84 -9.46
C ALA A 146 4.16 5.50 -10.23
N ARG A 147 3.00 4.98 -10.67
CA ARG A 147 2.89 3.67 -11.30
C ARG A 147 3.49 3.73 -12.71
N HIS A 148 4.68 3.16 -12.87
CA HIS A 148 5.15 2.44 -14.06
C HIS A 148 4.55 2.96 -15.38
N LYS A 149 4.74 4.24 -15.68
CA LYS A 149 4.44 4.77 -17.01
C LYS A 149 5.40 4.12 -18.01
N PRO A 150 4.97 3.84 -19.25
CA PRO A 150 5.90 3.41 -20.30
C PRO A 150 6.96 4.50 -20.53
N CYS A 151 8.03 4.17 -21.26
CA CYS A 151 8.92 5.21 -21.78
C CYS A 151 8.09 6.13 -22.70
N GLU A 152 8.11 7.42 -22.40
CA GLU A 152 7.26 8.44 -23.01
C GLU A 152 8.03 9.76 -23.11
N LEU A 153 7.68 10.57 -24.10
CA LEU A 153 8.17 11.93 -24.23
C LEU A 153 7.46 12.85 -23.22
N ARG A 154 8.21 13.80 -22.69
CA ARG A 154 7.72 14.86 -21.80
C ARG A 154 8.26 16.20 -22.27
N GLU A 155 7.44 17.23 -22.16
CA GLU A 155 7.74 18.60 -22.56
C GLU A 155 7.78 19.47 -21.29
N LEU A 156 8.63 20.48 -21.28
CA LEU A 156 8.77 21.45 -20.21
C LEU A 156 9.26 22.77 -20.79
N GLU A 157 8.55 23.87 -20.54
CA GLU A 157 9.03 25.22 -20.85
C GLU A 157 10.07 25.63 -19.78
N VAL A 158 11.25 26.08 -20.23
CA VAL A 158 12.36 26.53 -19.37
C VAL A 158 13.08 27.73 -20.02
N SER A 159 13.73 28.58 -19.22
CA SER A 159 14.70 29.55 -19.77
C SER A 159 15.99 28.84 -20.21
N VAL A 160 16.72 29.45 -21.14
CA VAL A 160 18.05 28.96 -21.56
C VAL A 160 19.03 28.91 -20.37
N SER A 161 18.95 29.88 -19.45
CA SER A 161 19.76 29.91 -18.23
C SER A 161 19.51 28.71 -17.29
N GLU A 162 18.26 28.24 -17.18
CA GLU A 162 17.89 27.08 -16.34
C GLU A 162 18.45 25.74 -16.86
N LEU A 163 18.82 25.64 -18.15
CA LEU A 163 19.42 24.44 -18.72
C LEU A 163 20.83 24.15 -18.15
N GLY A 164 21.47 25.14 -17.50
CA GLY A 164 22.78 24.96 -16.86
C GLY A 164 23.95 24.78 -17.82
N LEU A 165 23.78 25.18 -19.09
CA LEU A 165 24.78 25.06 -20.15
C LEU A 165 25.91 26.11 -20.07
N GLY A 166 25.79 27.11 -19.19
CA GLY A 166 26.74 28.21 -19.05
C GLY A 166 26.44 29.45 -19.89
N TYR A 167 25.29 29.48 -20.58
CA TYR A 167 24.76 30.67 -21.24
C TYR A 167 23.87 31.46 -20.28
N GLU A 168 23.94 32.79 -20.36
CA GLU A 168 23.08 33.73 -19.63
C GLU A 168 22.12 34.38 -20.64
N SER A 169 20.85 33.98 -20.56
CA SER A 169 19.77 34.39 -21.46
C SER A 169 18.39 34.12 -20.83
N ASP A 170 17.49 35.09 -20.99
CA ASP A 170 16.08 35.02 -20.58
C ASP A 170 15.17 34.34 -21.63
N GLU A 171 15.73 33.93 -22.77
CA GLU A 171 14.96 33.30 -23.85
C GLU A 171 14.39 31.94 -23.41
N THR A 172 13.11 31.68 -23.71
CA THR A 172 12.39 30.48 -23.25
C THR A 172 12.24 29.44 -24.36
N VAL A 173 12.51 28.18 -24.03
CA VAL A 173 12.54 27.07 -24.98
C VAL A 173 11.70 25.89 -24.48
N LEU A 174 11.04 25.20 -25.41
CA LEU A 174 10.24 24.01 -25.11
C LEU A 174 11.14 22.77 -25.05
N PHE A 175 11.77 22.57 -23.90
CA PHE A 175 12.70 21.46 -23.66
C PHE A 175 11.95 20.13 -23.53
N ARG A 176 12.20 19.20 -24.46
CA ARG A 176 11.65 17.84 -24.40
C ARG A 176 12.64 16.82 -23.87
N TYR A 177 12.16 15.90 -23.04
CA TYR A 177 12.97 14.86 -22.41
C TYR A 177 12.24 13.52 -22.29
N CYS A 178 13.02 12.44 -22.27
CA CYS A 178 12.50 11.08 -22.15
C CYS A 178 12.39 10.64 -20.69
N SER A 179 11.23 10.09 -20.31
CA SER A 179 10.99 9.59 -18.95
C SER A 179 10.11 8.34 -18.95
N GLY A 180 10.08 7.61 -17.83
CA GLY A 180 9.22 6.43 -17.66
C GLY A 180 10.00 5.12 -17.48
N THR A 181 9.35 4.00 -17.79
CA THR A 181 9.86 2.65 -17.50
C THR A 181 9.80 1.72 -18.71
N CYS A 182 10.87 0.96 -18.92
CA CYS A 182 11.07 0.06 -20.06
C CYS A 182 10.83 -1.43 -19.70
N GLU A 183 9.80 -1.72 -18.90
CA GLU A 183 9.55 -3.09 -18.43
C GLU A 183 9.06 -4.06 -19.53
N ALA A 184 8.49 -3.53 -20.62
CA ALA A 184 8.08 -4.32 -21.78
C ALA A 184 9.23 -4.64 -22.77
N ALA A 185 10.30 -3.85 -22.77
CA ALA A 185 11.40 -3.94 -23.74
C ALA A 185 12.61 -4.78 -23.25
N VAL A 186 12.43 -5.55 -22.18
CA VAL A 186 13.48 -6.33 -21.51
C VAL A 186 13.98 -7.47 -22.41
N ARG A 187 15.28 -7.49 -22.74
CA ARG A 187 15.88 -8.49 -23.64
C ARG A 187 16.49 -9.67 -22.87
N SER A 188 16.83 -10.76 -23.56
CA SER A 188 17.49 -11.95 -22.98
C SER A 188 18.82 -11.61 -22.27
N TYR A 189 19.50 -10.56 -22.73
CA TYR A 189 20.67 -9.98 -22.07
C TYR A 189 20.35 -9.45 -20.66
N ASP A 190 19.30 -8.64 -20.50
CA ASP A 190 18.87 -8.10 -19.20
C ASP A 190 18.49 -9.20 -18.21
N LEU A 191 17.78 -10.23 -18.68
CA LEU A 191 17.40 -11.39 -17.87
C LEU A 191 18.64 -12.16 -17.38
N SER A 192 19.60 -12.37 -18.27
CA SER A 192 20.90 -13.00 -17.95
C SER A 192 21.70 -12.17 -16.96
N LEU A 193 21.84 -10.86 -17.21
CA LEU A 193 22.54 -9.90 -16.36
C LEU A 193 21.91 -9.80 -14.96
N LYS A 194 20.57 -9.76 -14.88
CA LYS A 194 19.80 -9.80 -13.63
C LYS A 194 20.04 -11.09 -12.84
N SER A 195 20.14 -12.23 -13.52
CA SER A 195 20.48 -13.54 -12.91
C SER A 195 21.94 -13.59 -12.42
N MET A 196 22.89 -13.07 -13.21
CA MET A 196 24.31 -13.02 -12.83
C MET A 196 24.57 -12.07 -11.64
N ARG A 197 23.80 -10.97 -11.56
CA ARG A 197 23.81 -10.04 -10.42
C ARG A 197 23.15 -10.63 -9.18
N SER A 198 22.01 -11.33 -9.30
CA SER A 198 21.33 -11.97 -8.16
C SER A 198 22.14 -13.12 -7.56
N ARG A 199 22.79 -13.94 -8.41
CA ARG A 199 23.75 -14.98 -8.01
C ARG A 199 25.08 -14.42 -7.46
N ARG A 200 25.24 -13.10 -7.37
CA ARG A 200 26.44 -12.39 -6.91
C ARG A 200 27.73 -12.85 -7.62
N LYS A 201 27.66 -13.18 -8.92
CA LYS A 201 28.85 -13.41 -9.76
C LYS A 201 29.48 -12.07 -10.14
N ILE A 202 28.64 -11.10 -10.55
CA ILE A 202 29.04 -9.70 -10.73
C ILE A 202 28.83 -8.98 -9.39
N ARG A 203 29.91 -8.57 -8.71
CA ARG A 203 29.86 -8.04 -7.33
C ARG A 203 30.25 -6.57 -7.15
N LYS A 204 31.18 -6.04 -7.96
CA LYS A 204 31.80 -4.72 -7.71
C LYS A 204 31.05 -3.54 -8.36
N GLU A 205 30.17 -3.81 -9.31
CA GLU A 205 29.70 -2.80 -10.27
C GLU A 205 28.18 -2.59 -10.20
N LYS A 206 27.73 -1.33 -10.20
CA LYS A 206 26.32 -0.94 -10.00
C LYS A 206 25.47 -1.03 -11.30
N ILE A 207 25.71 -2.05 -12.13
CA ILE A 207 25.08 -2.21 -13.45
C ILE A 207 23.54 -2.26 -13.32
N ARG A 208 22.84 -1.47 -14.13
CA ARG A 208 21.39 -1.57 -14.32
C ARG A 208 21.10 -2.80 -15.19
N ALA A 209 20.36 -3.77 -14.65
CA ALA A 209 19.96 -4.99 -15.37
C ALA A 209 18.55 -4.85 -15.99
N ARG A 210 18.34 -3.72 -16.67
CA ARG A 210 17.12 -3.30 -17.37
C ARG A 210 17.49 -2.19 -18.38
N PRO A 211 16.83 -2.12 -19.55
CA PRO A 211 16.96 -0.99 -20.45
C PRO A 211 16.48 0.32 -19.80
N CYS A 212 17.03 1.43 -20.29
CA CYS A 212 16.71 2.79 -19.87
C CYS A 212 15.88 3.51 -20.94
N CYS A 213 15.01 4.41 -20.50
CA CYS A 213 14.33 5.34 -21.40
C CYS A 213 15.33 6.44 -21.79
N ARG A 214 15.55 6.64 -23.10
CA ARG A 214 16.50 7.59 -23.70
C ARG A 214 15.92 8.17 -24.99
N PRO A 215 16.42 9.32 -25.48
CA PRO A 215 16.16 9.76 -26.84
C PRO A 215 16.63 8.72 -27.85
N LEU A 216 15.85 8.53 -28.93
CA LEU A 216 16.29 7.87 -30.16
C LEU A 216 16.63 8.90 -31.25
N ALA A 217 15.96 10.05 -31.22
CA ALA A 217 16.18 11.19 -32.09
C ALA A 217 16.03 12.48 -31.29
N TYR A 218 16.68 13.55 -31.75
CA TYR A 218 16.64 14.89 -31.20
C TYR A 218 15.83 15.82 -32.10
N ASP A 219 15.28 16.88 -31.50
CA ASP A 219 14.64 17.98 -32.22
C ASP A 219 15.69 18.80 -32.98
N ASP A 220 15.22 19.71 -33.81
CA ASP A 220 16.03 20.59 -34.64
C ASP A 220 16.81 21.61 -33.78
N ASP A 221 17.94 22.12 -34.29
CA ASP A 221 18.90 22.91 -33.49
C ASP A 221 18.28 24.19 -32.91
N VAL A 222 18.54 24.47 -31.63
CA VAL A 222 17.94 25.61 -30.91
C VAL A 222 18.91 26.79 -30.94
N SER A 223 18.51 27.88 -31.58
CA SER A 223 19.27 29.15 -31.62
C SER A 223 18.62 30.20 -30.72
N PHE A 224 19.44 30.94 -29.96
CA PHE A 224 19.00 31.97 -29.01
C PHE A 224 20.02 33.12 -28.91
N LEU A 225 19.63 34.22 -28.26
CA LEU A 225 20.48 35.38 -27.95
C LEU A 225 20.93 35.38 -26.47
N ASP A 226 22.20 35.73 -26.19
CA ASP A 226 22.65 36.07 -24.82
C ASP A 226 22.33 37.53 -24.44
N THR A 227 22.52 37.85 -23.16
CA THR A 227 22.42 39.21 -22.59
C THR A 227 23.34 40.25 -23.26
N TYR A 228 24.30 39.81 -24.07
CA TYR A 228 25.20 40.67 -24.86
C TYR A 228 24.82 40.73 -26.36
N ASN A 229 23.62 40.27 -26.72
CA ASN A 229 23.08 40.17 -28.08
C ASN A 229 23.94 39.32 -29.04
N ARG A 230 24.59 38.27 -28.52
CA ARG A 230 25.31 37.28 -29.35
C ARG A 230 24.42 36.07 -29.60
N TYR A 231 24.35 35.64 -30.86
CA TYR A 231 23.68 34.41 -31.24
C TYR A 231 24.52 33.19 -30.89
N TYR A 232 23.90 32.19 -30.28
CA TYR A 232 24.42 30.83 -30.17
C TYR A 232 23.41 29.85 -30.76
N THR A 233 23.89 28.66 -31.12
CA THR A 233 23.07 27.54 -31.59
C THR A 233 23.53 26.29 -30.85
N VAL A 234 22.58 25.54 -30.29
CA VAL A 234 22.86 24.34 -29.49
C VAL A 234 22.12 23.15 -30.09
N ASN A 235 22.90 22.22 -30.61
CA ASN A 235 22.47 20.98 -31.23
C ASN A 235 22.12 19.91 -30.17
N GLU A 236 21.29 18.92 -30.55
CA GLU A 236 20.88 17.77 -29.70
C GLU A 236 20.29 18.15 -28.33
N LEU A 237 19.73 19.37 -28.19
CA LEU A 237 19.25 19.89 -26.91
C LEU A 237 17.95 19.21 -26.43
N SER A 238 16.97 19.07 -27.32
CA SER A 238 15.62 18.58 -27.02
C SER A 238 15.38 17.21 -27.68
N ALA A 239 14.64 16.32 -27.02
CA ALA A 239 14.34 14.98 -27.52
C ALA A 239 13.09 14.94 -28.42
N LYS A 240 13.21 14.38 -29.63
CA LYS A 240 12.09 14.25 -30.60
C LYS A 240 11.34 12.93 -30.45
N GLU A 241 12.07 11.84 -30.16
CA GLU A 241 11.50 10.51 -29.96
C GLU A 241 12.19 9.79 -28.80
N CYS A 242 11.43 9.01 -28.02
CA CYS A 242 11.90 8.28 -26.84
C CYS A 242 11.78 6.77 -27.01
N GLY A 243 12.84 6.05 -26.66
CA GLY A 243 12.92 4.59 -26.77
C GLY A 243 13.60 3.92 -25.59
N CYS A 244 13.56 2.59 -25.61
CA CYS A 244 14.12 1.74 -24.57
C CYS A 244 15.38 1.02 -25.07
N VAL A 245 16.52 1.37 -24.48
CA VAL A 245 17.88 0.90 -24.86
C VAL A 245 18.67 0.38 -23.67
#